data_AF-A0A2J4PKX4-F1
#
_entry.id   AF-A0A2J4PKX4-F1
#
_cell.length_a   1.000
_cell.length_b   1.000
_cell.length_c   1.000
_cell.angle_alpha   90.00
_cell.angle_beta   90.00
_cell.angle_gamma   90.00
#
_symmetry.space_group_name_H-M   'P 1'
#
loop_
_entity.id
_entity.type
_entity.pdbx_description
1 polymer ?
#
loop_
_entity_poly.entity_id
_entity_poly.type
_entity_poly.pdbx_seq_one_letter_code
_entity_poly.pdbx_strand_id
1 'polypeptide(L)'
;MSKLNPILAGSAQSIDAYQQAIAQTSQAVAQWLQQPEMYQGKSVDELRERITLDFNEQGLGNQAAIERAIEYFLKDSLSVHHPQCVAHLHCPSLV
;
A
#
# COMPACT_ATOMS: atom_id res chain seq x y z
N MET A 1 -21.06 15.09 27.20
CA MET A 1 -21.17 14.78 25.75
C MET A 1 -19.84 14.16 25.32
N SER A 2 -19.85 12.90 24.88
CA SER A 2 -18.63 12.25 24.39
C SER A 2 -18.08 13.06 23.23
N LYS A 3 -16.83 13.53 23.33
CA LYS A 3 -16.12 14.12 22.20
C LYS A 3 -15.93 12.99 21.21
N LEU A 4 -16.79 12.90 20.19
CA LEU A 4 -16.71 11.90 19.14
C LEU A 4 -15.27 11.86 18.65
N ASN A 5 -14.68 10.66 18.61
CA ASN A 5 -13.36 10.45 18.06
C ASN A 5 -13.35 10.99 16.62
N PRO A 6 -12.50 11.97 16.27
CA PRO A 6 -12.54 12.59 14.95
C PRO A 6 -12.12 11.61 13.82
N ILE A 7 -11.56 10.45 14.17
CA ILE A 7 -11.05 9.45 13.22
C ILE A 7 -12.11 8.37 12.98
N LEU A 8 -12.43 8.13 11.70
CA LEU A 8 -13.48 7.19 11.27
C LEU A 8 -14.85 7.47 11.92
N ALA A 9 -15.14 8.75 12.16
CA ALA A 9 -16.44 9.21 12.60
C ALA A 9 -17.38 9.46 11.41
N GLY A 10 -18.69 9.49 11.67
CA GLY A 10 -19.71 9.87 10.68
C GLY A 10 -19.71 11.36 10.28
N SER A 11 -18.62 12.09 10.52
CA SER A 11 -18.46 13.47 10.07
C SER A 11 -18.13 13.50 8.57
N ALA A 12 -18.59 14.53 7.87
CA ALA A 12 -18.33 14.69 6.43
C ALA A 12 -16.82 14.67 6.12
N GLN A 13 -16.01 15.35 6.95
CA GLN A 13 -14.56 15.39 6.80
C GLN A 13 -13.91 14.01 6.94
N SER A 14 -14.31 13.22 7.93
CA SER A 14 -13.76 11.88 8.13
C SER A 14 -14.18 10.92 7.03
N ILE A 15 -15.40 11.06 6.51
CA ILE A 15 -15.89 10.25 5.38
C ILE A 15 -15.10 10.57 4.12
N ASP A 16 -14.93 11.85 3.81
CA ASP A 16 -14.18 12.32 2.64
C ASP A 16 -12.70 11.86 2.70
N ALA A 17 -12.03 12.06 3.83
CA ALA A 17 -10.65 11.61 4.02
C ALA A 17 -10.48 10.08 3.85
N TYR A 18 -11.46 9.29 4.31
CA TYR A 18 -11.46 7.85 4.11
C TYR A 18 -11.66 7.49 2.63
N GLN A 19 -12.65 8.09 1.97
CA GLN A 19 -12.94 7.84 0.56
C GLN A 19 -11.74 8.18 -0.34
N GLN A 20 -11.06 9.30 -0.08
CA GLN A 20 -9.85 9.69 -0.81
C GLN A 20 -8.72 8.66 -0.64
N ALA A 21 -8.47 8.21 0.60
CA ALA A 21 -7.44 7.21 0.87
C ALA A 21 -7.73 5.86 0.18
N ILE A 22 -8.99 5.41 0.21
CA ILE A 22 -9.41 4.19 -0.49
C ILE A 22 -9.26 4.35 -2.00
N ALA A 23 -9.74 5.46 -2.57
CA ALA A 23 -9.66 5.71 -4.01
C ALA A 23 -8.21 5.72 -4.52
N GLN A 24 -7.32 6.43 -3.81
CA GLN A 24 -5.89 6.45 -4.12
C GLN A 24 -5.28 5.05 -4.08
N THR A 25 -5.57 4.29 -3.02
CA THR A 25 -5.01 2.94 -2.83
C THR A 25 -5.52 1.97 -3.89
N SER A 26 -6.83 1.96 -4.16
CA SER A 26 -7.44 1.11 -5.18
C SER A 26 -6.90 1.41 -6.58
N GLN A 27 -6.71 2.68 -6.93
CA GLN A 27 -6.12 3.07 -8.21
C GLN A 27 -4.68 2.55 -8.33
N ALA A 28 -3.87 2.69 -7.28
CA ALA A 28 -2.49 2.21 -7.28
C ALA A 28 -2.40 0.69 -7.41
N VAL A 29 -3.25 -0.06 -6.69
CA VAL A 29 -3.31 -1.53 -6.80
C VAL A 29 -3.75 -1.95 -8.20
N ALA A 30 -4.77 -1.29 -8.77
CA ALA A 30 -5.22 -1.58 -10.13
C ALA A 30 -4.12 -1.36 -11.18
N GLN A 31 -3.30 -0.32 -11.02
CA GLN A 31 -2.14 -0.08 -11.88
C GLN A 31 -1.04 -1.12 -11.67
N TRP A 32 -0.77 -1.49 -10.41
CA TRP A 32 0.21 -2.53 -10.09
C TRP A 32 -0.17 -3.90 -10.67
N LEU A 33 -1.45 -4.28 -10.64
CA LEU A 33 -1.96 -5.53 -11.24
C LEU A 33 -1.75 -5.61 -12.76
N GLN A 34 -1.51 -4.49 -13.43
CA GLN A 34 -1.20 -4.45 -14.87
C GLN A 34 0.29 -4.60 -15.17
N GLN A 35 1.16 -4.63 -14.15
CA GLN A 35 2.60 -4.77 -14.35
C GLN A 35 2.95 -6.16 -14.87
N PRO A 36 3.76 -6.26 -15.94
CA PRO A 36 4.10 -7.54 -16.54
C PRO A 36 5.15 -8.32 -15.74
N GLU A 37 5.95 -7.66 -14.90
CA GLU A 37 7.00 -8.33 -14.14
C GLU A 37 6.45 -9.02 -12.88
N MET A 38 6.88 -10.27 -12.65
CA MET A 38 6.61 -10.99 -11.39
C MET A 38 7.30 -10.35 -10.18
N TYR A 39 8.51 -9.83 -10.39
CA TYR A 39 9.36 -9.22 -9.38
C TYR A 39 10.37 -8.30 -10.07
N GLN A 40 10.72 -7.18 -9.43
CA GLN A 40 11.65 -6.18 -9.98
C GLN A 40 13.14 -6.60 -9.90
N GLY A 41 13.44 -7.76 -9.31
CA GLY A 41 14.79 -8.34 -9.31
C GLY A 41 15.78 -7.72 -8.32
N LYS A 42 15.31 -6.90 -7.37
CA LYS A 42 16.19 -6.29 -6.36
C LYS A 42 16.74 -7.32 -5.39
N SER A 43 17.92 -7.08 -4.86
CA SER A 43 18.48 -7.86 -3.76
C SER A 43 17.85 -7.44 -2.43
N VAL A 44 17.96 -8.32 -1.44
CA VAL A 44 17.51 -8.02 -0.07
C VAL A 44 18.24 -6.80 0.51
N ASP A 45 19.53 -6.64 0.19
CA ASP A 45 20.33 -5.53 0.70
C ASP A 45 19.89 -4.19 0.08
N GLU A 46 19.65 -4.15 -1.23
CA GLU A 46 19.09 -2.95 -1.90
C GLU A 46 17.72 -2.56 -1.34
N LEU A 47 16.85 -3.53 -1.04
CA LEU A 47 15.54 -3.25 -0.43
C LEU A 47 15.71 -2.72 1.00
N ARG A 48 16.60 -3.31 1.78
CA ARG A 48 16.86 -2.89 3.16
C ARG A 48 17.38 -1.46 3.24
N GLU A 49 18.29 -1.08 2.36
CA GLU A 49 18.85 0.27 2.32
C GLU A 49 17.83 1.33 1.89
N ARG A 50 16.89 0.97 1.00
CA ARG A 50 15.86 1.89 0.51
C ARG A 50 14.76 2.16 1.52
N ILE A 51 14.45 1.22 2.41
CA ILE A 51 13.33 1.32 3.35
C ILE A 51 13.84 1.84 4.70
N THR A 52 13.85 3.17 4.86
CA THR A 52 14.02 3.81 6.17
C THR A 52 12.65 4.11 6.78
N LEU A 53 12.42 3.75 8.04
CA LEU A 53 11.17 4.08 8.73
C LEU A 53 11.48 5.13 9.80
N ASP A 54 10.84 6.29 9.69
CA ASP A 54 10.91 7.36 10.68
C ASP A 54 9.52 7.52 11.31
N PHE A 55 9.43 7.13 12.58
CA PHE A 55 8.19 7.21 13.35
C PHE A 55 8.29 8.37 14.33
N ASN A 56 7.42 9.36 14.13
CA ASN A 56 7.33 10.55 14.98
C ASN A 56 5.87 10.85 15.32
N GLU A 57 5.67 11.76 16.28
CA GLU A 57 4.33 12.10 16.78
C GLU A 57 3.44 12.79 15.72
N GLN A 58 4.06 13.45 14.73
CA GLN A 58 3.34 14.15 13.66
C GLN A 58 2.76 13.16 12.63
N GLY A 59 3.42 12.02 12.46
CA GLY A 59 3.11 11.05 11.41
C GLY A 59 3.34 11.63 10.01
N LEU A 60 3.03 10.83 8.98
CA LEU A 60 3.25 11.20 7.58
C LEU A 60 1.97 11.68 6.87
N GLY A 61 0.79 11.37 7.42
CA GLY A 61 -0.50 11.57 6.78
C GLY A 61 -0.82 10.53 5.70
N ASN A 62 -2.11 10.34 5.40
CA ASN A 62 -2.58 9.24 4.53
C ASN A 62 -1.97 9.27 3.13
N GLN A 63 -2.00 10.43 2.46
CA GLN A 63 -1.54 10.54 1.08
C GLN A 63 -0.06 10.14 0.93
N ALA A 64 0.82 10.76 1.72
CA ALA A 64 2.25 10.49 1.66
C ALA A 64 2.61 9.09 2.20
N ALA A 65 1.85 8.57 3.19
CA ALA A 65 2.02 7.19 3.64
C ALA A 65 1.66 6.17 2.55
N ILE A 66 0.58 6.39 1.81
CA ILE A 66 0.15 5.53 0.69
C ILE A 66 1.17 5.62 -0.45
N GLU A 67 1.62 6.82 -0.83
CA GLU A 67 2.66 6.99 -1.86
C GLU A 67 3.97 6.26 -1.48
N ARG A 68 4.38 6.36 -0.21
CA ARG A 68 5.53 5.62 0.31
C ARG A 68 5.29 4.11 0.27
N ALA A 69 4.11 3.64 0.67
CA ALA A 69 3.75 2.23 0.61
C ALA A 69 3.85 1.68 -0.82
N ILE A 70 3.38 2.45 -1.81
CA ILE A 70 3.42 2.07 -3.21
C ILE A 70 4.86 1.99 -3.72
N GLU A 71 5.67 3.03 -3.50
CA GLU A 71 7.03 3.10 -4.07
C GLU A 71 8.00 2.09 -3.44
N TYR A 72 7.91 1.88 -2.12
CA TYR A 72 8.89 1.07 -1.41
C TYR A 72 8.46 -0.38 -1.18
N PHE A 73 7.15 -0.66 -1.19
CA PHE A 73 6.65 -2.01 -0.93
C PHE A 73 5.92 -2.58 -2.13
N LEU A 74 4.85 -1.94 -2.62
CA LEU A 74 4.01 -2.53 -3.68
C LEU A 74 4.80 -2.78 -4.97
N LYS A 75 5.59 -1.80 -5.41
CA LYS A 75 6.40 -1.87 -6.63
C LYS A 75 7.41 -3.02 -6.62
N ASP A 76 7.97 -3.33 -5.46
CA ASP A 76 8.97 -4.38 -5.29
C ASP A 76 8.38 -5.65 -4.65
N SER A 77 7.05 -5.78 -4.60
CA SER A 77 6.38 -6.97 -4.08
C SER A 77 6.37 -8.11 -5.11
N LEU A 78 6.33 -9.34 -4.62
CA LEU A 78 6.18 -10.53 -5.48
C LEU A 78 4.72 -10.63 -5.97
N SER A 79 4.53 -10.57 -7.28
CA SER A 79 3.22 -10.67 -7.92
C SER A 79 2.76 -12.13 -7.99
N VAL A 80 2.05 -12.60 -6.96
CA VAL A 80 1.52 -13.97 -6.90
C VAL A 80 0.45 -14.30 -7.94
N HIS A 81 -0.15 -13.27 -8.53
CA HIS A 81 -1.08 -13.38 -9.65
C HIS A 81 -0.37 -13.54 -11.00
N HIS A 82 0.96 -13.34 -11.05
CA HIS A 82 1.72 -13.54 -12.27
C HIS A 82 1.80 -15.05 -12.61
N PRO A 83 1.58 -15.47 -13.87
CA PRO A 83 1.52 -16.89 -14.24
C PRO A 83 2.79 -17.71 -13.94
N GLN A 84 3.93 -17.04 -13.82
CA GLN A 84 5.22 -17.68 -13.52
C GLN A 84 5.51 -17.77 -12.01
N CYS A 85 4.67 -17.23 -11.14
CA CYS A 85 4.83 -17.31 -9.68
C CYS A 85 4.32 -18.66 -9.15
N VAL A 86 5.11 -19.73 -9.33
CA VAL A 86 4.68 -21.13 -9.07
C VAL A 86 5.51 -21.86 -8.00
N ALA A 87 6.25 -21.13 -7.17
CA ALA A 87 7.22 -21.74 -6.25
C ALA A 87 6.58 -22.38 -5.00
N HIS A 88 5.56 -21.74 -4.44
CA HIS A 88 5.05 -22.07 -3.10
C HIS A 88 3.52 -22.10 -3.06
N LEU A 89 2.97 -22.57 -1.95
CA LEU A 89 1.53 -22.54 -1.64
C LEU A 89 1.07 -21.11 -1.29
N HIS A 90 1.43 -20.15 -2.14
CA HIS A 90 1.05 -18.74 -2.04
C HIS A 90 0.07 -18.46 -3.18
N CYS A 91 -1.20 -18.77 -2.93
CA CYS A 91 -2.24 -18.65 -3.93
C CYS A 91 -2.51 -17.18 -4.29
N PRO A 92 -2.80 -16.86 -5.57
CA PRO A 92 -3.40 -15.58 -5.90
C PRO A 92 -4.76 -15.43 -5.21
N SER A 93 -5.04 -14.23 -4.72
CA SER A 93 -6.32 -13.92 -4.07
C SER A 93 -7.48 -14.09 -5.06
N LEU A 94 -8.53 -14.77 -4.63
CA LEU A 94 -9.82 -14.75 -5.31
C LEU A 94 -10.48 -13.37 -5.14
N VAL A 95 -11.00 -12.83 -6.23
CA VAL A 95 -11.84 -11.62 -6.26
C VAL A 95 -13.22 -11.96 -6.81
#